data_AF-A0A507C735-F1
#
_entry.id   AF-A0A507C735-F1
#
_cell.length_a   1.000
_cell.length_b   1.000
_cell.length_c   1.000
_cell.angle_alpha   90.00
_cell.angle_beta   90.00
_cell.angle_gamma   90.00
#
_symmetry.space_group_name_H-M   'P 1'
#
loop_
_entity.id
_entity.type
_entity.pdbx_description
1 polymer ?
#
loop_
_entity_poly.entity_id
_entity_poly.type
_entity_poly.pdbx_seq_one_letter_code
_entity_poly.pdbx_strand_id
1 'polypeptide(L)'
;MPTSGVRLHFGSTLQVKHESGSYTSSIVNLLPLKEGDVIGSFEHTMSISDVKRYSTVQIDTDKHIELNSELVYINHSCNPNVKFDTQGLKVVALKDMPAGTELAFFYPSTEWEMIQPFECAKHLETNVLKQFILSEHITRMLEERDAAKSDA
;
A
#
# COMPACT_ATOMS: atom_id res chain seq x y z
N MET A 1 19.16 -12.52 22.97
CA MET A 1 18.06 -12.13 23.88
C MET A 1 17.03 -11.40 23.05
N PRO A 2 15.75 -11.80 23.00
CA PRO A 2 14.75 -11.05 22.25
C PRO A 2 14.45 -9.75 23.01
N THR A 3 14.84 -8.63 22.41
CA THR A 3 14.49 -7.29 22.88
C THR A 3 12.98 -7.08 22.76
N SER A 4 12.35 -6.63 23.85
CA SER A 4 10.98 -6.07 24.00
C SER A 4 10.00 -6.30 22.84
N GLY A 5 8.96 -7.09 23.11
CA GLY A 5 7.98 -7.58 22.15
C GLY A 5 7.26 -6.49 21.35
N VAL A 6 7.60 -6.38 20.08
CA VAL A 6 6.72 -5.80 19.06
C VAL A 6 5.51 -6.72 18.95
N ARG A 7 4.32 -6.17 19.22
CA ARG A 7 3.07 -6.90 19.00
C ARG A 7 2.91 -7.12 17.50
N LEU A 8 2.94 -8.38 17.09
CA LEU A 8 2.59 -8.79 15.74
C LEU A 8 1.06 -8.87 15.65
N HIS A 9 0.46 -8.15 14.70
CA HIS A 9 -0.98 -8.20 14.42
C HIS A 9 -1.33 -9.35 13.48
N PHE A 10 -0.39 -9.77 12.63
CA PHE A 10 -0.59 -10.77 11.58
C PHE A 10 0.45 -11.89 11.62
N GLY A 11 1.17 -12.07 12.74
CA GLY A 11 2.29 -13.02 12.84
C GLY A 11 1.96 -14.50 12.57
N SER A 12 0.68 -14.90 12.55
CA SER A 12 0.25 -16.26 12.15
C SER A 12 0.05 -16.42 10.63
N THR A 13 -0.11 -15.32 9.90
CA THR A 13 -0.42 -15.33 8.45
C THR A 13 0.63 -14.61 7.62
N LEU A 14 1.43 -13.73 8.22
CA LEU A 14 2.47 -12.94 7.59
C LEU A 14 3.79 -13.06 8.33
N GLN A 15 4.89 -12.90 7.59
CA GLN A 15 6.23 -12.83 8.15
C GLN A 15 7.00 -11.67 7.54
N VAL A 16 7.52 -10.79 8.39
CA VAL A 16 8.46 -9.75 7.98
C VAL A 16 9.84 -10.38 7.79
N LYS A 17 10.41 -10.19 6.61
CA LYS A 17 11.79 -10.54 6.29
C LYS A 17 12.66 -9.30 6.45
N HIS A 18 13.71 -9.42 7.25
CA HIS A 18 14.73 -8.39 7.41
C HIS A 18 16.00 -8.84 6.73
N GLU A 19 16.42 -8.12 5.69
CA GLU A 19 17.73 -8.32 5.07
C GLU A 19 18.72 -7.25 5.54
N SER A 20 20.01 -7.54 5.47
CA SER A 20 21.06 -6.57 5.82
C SER A 20 21.10 -5.43 4.80
N GLY A 21 20.81 -4.21 5.24
CA GLY A 21 20.77 -3.02 4.39
C GLY A 21 19.79 -1.99 4.91
N SER A 22 19.75 -0.81 4.29
CA SER A 22 18.68 0.16 4.52
C SER A 22 17.53 -0.12 3.55
N TYR A 23 16.29 -0.12 4.04
CA TYR A 23 15.06 -0.31 3.23
C TYR A 23 14.95 -1.66 2.52
N THR A 24 15.61 -2.69 3.03
CA THR A 24 15.61 -4.06 2.48
C THR A 24 14.65 -5.00 3.20
N SER A 25 13.76 -4.47 4.03
CA SER A 25 12.74 -5.29 4.70
C SER A 25 11.55 -5.49 3.77
N SER A 26 10.99 -6.69 3.76
CA SER A 26 9.78 -7.03 3.00
C SER A 26 8.86 -7.92 3.84
N ILE A 27 7.67 -8.22 3.33
CA ILE A 27 6.71 -9.09 4.00
C ILE A 27 6.21 -10.17 3.06
N VAL A 28 6.12 -11.39 3.58
CA VAL A 28 5.63 -12.56 2.85
C VAL A 28 4.37 -13.14 3.48
N ASN A 29 3.52 -13.77 2.67
CA ASN A 29 2.42 -14.60 3.17
C ASN A 29 2.94 -15.96 3.68
N LEU A 30 2.41 -16.44 4.80
CA LEU A 30 2.73 -17.76 5.36
C LEU A 30 1.80 -18.87 4.86
N LEU A 31 0.63 -18.49 4.34
CA LEU A 31 -0.40 -19.38 3.81
C LEU A 31 -0.68 -19.04 2.34
N PRO A 32 -1.07 -20.02 1.51
CA PRO A 32 -1.51 -19.73 0.15
C PRO A 32 -2.72 -18.79 0.16
N LEU A 33 -2.77 -17.87 -0.79
CA LEU A 33 -3.83 -16.88 -0.97
C LEU A 33 -4.51 -17.07 -2.33
N LYS A 34 -5.81 -16.81 -2.38
CA LYS A 34 -6.60 -16.70 -3.60
C LYS A 34 -6.85 -15.25 -3.97
N GLU A 35 -7.07 -15.00 -5.26
CA GLU A 35 -7.56 -13.70 -5.70
C GLU A 35 -8.81 -13.28 -4.90
N GLY A 36 -8.79 -12.06 -4.37
CA GLY A 36 -9.88 -11.52 -3.54
C GLY A 36 -9.77 -11.82 -2.04
N ASP A 37 -8.83 -12.66 -1.60
CA ASP A 37 -8.64 -12.93 -0.17
C ASP A 37 -8.24 -11.67 0.60
N VAL A 38 -8.81 -11.51 1.80
CA VAL A 38 -8.42 -10.46 2.74
C VAL A 38 -7.19 -10.91 3.52
N ILE A 39 -6.09 -10.19 3.33
CA ILE A 39 -4.80 -10.49 3.96
C ILE A 39 -4.74 -9.93 5.38
N GLY A 40 -5.31 -8.74 5.58
CA GLY A 40 -5.38 -8.08 6.88
C GLY A 40 -6.23 -6.82 6.84
N SER A 41 -6.95 -6.53 7.92
CA SER A 41 -7.63 -5.25 8.14
C SER A 41 -6.73 -4.34 8.96
N PHE A 42 -6.57 -3.09 8.52
CA PHE A 42 -5.87 -2.05 9.27
C PHE A 42 -6.82 -1.13 10.04
N GLU A 43 -8.14 -1.40 10.02
CA GLU A 43 -9.18 -0.60 10.71
C GLU A 43 -8.86 -0.31 12.17
N HIS A 44 -8.32 -1.29 12.90
CA HIS A 44 -8.01 -1.18 14.33
C HIS A 44 -6.52 -0.98 14.62
N THR A 45 -5.68 -0.90 13.60
CA THR A 45 -4.24 -0.65 13.77
C THR A 45 -3.87 0.75 13.32
N MET A 46 -4.64 1.37 12.43
CA MET A 46 -4.27 2.66 11.88
C MET A 46 -4.42 3.83 12.85
N SER A 47 -3.64 4.87 12.63
CA SER A 47 -3.82 6.19 13.24
C SER A 47 -3.69 7.28 12.17
N ILE A 48 -4.50 8.34 12.27
CA ILE A 48 -4.37 9.51 11.39
C ILE A 48 -2.98 10.13 11.57
N SER A 49 -2.38 10.54 10.46
CA SER A 49 -1.13 11.29 10.43
C SER A 49 -1.32 12.61 9.71
N ASP A 50 -0.94 13.71 10.37
CA ASP A 50 -0.89 15.05 9.77
C ASP A 50 0.37 15.27 8.94
N VAL A 51 1.31 14.32 8.97
CA VAL A 51 2.59 14.39 8.28
C VAL A 51 2.68 13.25 7.29
N LYS A 52 2.77 13.59 6.00
CA LYS A 52 3.14 12.63 4.96
C LYS A 52 4.52 12.04 5.32
N ARG A 53 4.68 10.73 5.25
CA ARG A 53 5.97 10.02 5.42
C ARG A 53 6.03 8.86 4.44
N TYR A 54 7.20 8.23 4.32
CA TYR A 54 7.33 7.01 3.51
C TYR A 54 6.52 5.83 4.06
N SER A 55 6.19 5.85 5.36
CA SER A 55 5.43 4.81 6.08
C SER A 55 3.93 5.04 6.07
N THR A 56 3.48 6.23 5.66
CA THR A 56 2.05 6.57 5.66
C THR A 56 1.38 6.14 4.36
N VAL A 57 0.09 5.81 4.45
CA VAL A 57 -0.78 5.56 3.30
C VAL A 57 -1.83 6.67 3.21
N GLN A 58 -1.99 7.26 2.04
CA GLN A 58 -3.07 8.20 1.74
C GLN A 58 -4.40 7.44 1.60
N ILE A 59 -5.41 7.87 2.37
CA ILE A 59 -6.75 7.28 2.35
C ILE A 59 -7.82 8.26 1.88
N ASP A 60 -7.48 9.54 1.73
CA ASP A 60 -8.32 10.58 1.15
C ASP A 60 -7.44 11.71 0.57
N THR A 61 -8.02 12.70 -0.11
CA THR A 61 -7.29 13.79 -0.78
C THR A 61 -6.24 14.46 0.13
N ASP A 62 -6.58 14.68 1.40
CA ASP A 62 -5.74 15.42 2.36
C ASP A 62 -5.41 14.58 3.60
N LYS A 63 -5.68 13.26 3.56
CA LYS A 63 -5.64 12.40 4.73
C LYS A 63 -4.69 11.24 4.56
N HIS A 64 -3.75 11.14 5.48
CA HIS A 64 -2.79 10.04 5.59
C HIS A 64 -2.98 9.29 6.91
N ILE A 65 -2.61 8.02 6.90
CA ILE A 65 -2.59 7.16 8.08
C ILE A 65 -1.24 6.47 8.24
N GLU A 66 -0.83 6.26 9.48
CA GLU A 66 0.17 5.23 9.82
C GLU A 66 -0.56 3.90 10.01
N LEU A 67 0.02 2.80 9.53
CA LEU A 67 -0.61 1.48 9.61
C LEU A 67 -0.44 0.80 10.98
N ASN A 68 0.59 1.19 11.74
CA ASN A 68 1.02 0.62 13.04
C ASN A 68 0.94 -0.91 13.13
N SER A 69 1.25 -1.60 12.03
CA SER A 69 1.25 -3.06 11.92
C SER A 69 2.27 -3.50 10.88
N GLU A 70 2.47 -4.80 10.75
CA GLU A 70 3.38 -5.41 9.78
C GLU A 70 3.07 -5.02 8.33
N LEU A 71 1.84 -4.57 8.04
CA LEU A 71 1.43 -4.10 6.71
C LEU A 71 2.28 -2.93 6.19
N VAL A 72 2.97 -2.19 7.07
CA VAL A 72 3.94 -1.14 6.69
C VAL A 72 5.12 -1.68 5.86
N TYR A 73 5.39 -2.98 5.90
CA TYR A 73 6.46 -3.63 5.14
C TYR A 73 6.03 -4.12 3.76
N ILE A 74 4.80 -3.85 3.32
CA ILE A 74 4.37 -4.13 1.95
C ILE A 74 4.97 -3.06 1.03
N ASN A 75 5.94 -3.49 0.21
CA ASN A 75 6.70 -2.59 -0.64
C ASN A 75 5.99 -2.25 -1.96
N HIS A 76 6.59 -1.33 -2.72
CA HIS A 76 6.15 -0.96 -4.05
C HIS A 76 6.44 -2.06 -5.08
N SER A 77 5.52 -2.27 -6.04
CA SER A 77 5.81 -3.00 -7.29
C SER A 77 4.96 -2.47 -8.46
N CYS A 78 5.57 -2.32 -9.63
CA CYS A 78 4.88 -2.06 -10.90
C CYS A 78 4.12 -3.28 -11.45
N ASN A 79 4.32 -4.47 -10.86
CA ASN A 79 3.54 -5.67 -11.10
C ASN A 79 2.97 -6.18 -9.76
N PRO A 80 2.03 -5.44 -9.16
CA PRO A 80 1.58 -5.70 -7.80
C PRO A 80 0.85 -7.04 -7.70
N ASN A 81 0.78 -7.55 -6.48
CA ASN A 81 0.03 -8.77 -6.16
C ASN A 81 -0.95 -8.57 -5.01
N VAL A 82 -0.94 -7.41 -4.37
CA VAL A 82 -1.95 -6.96 -3.41
C VAL A 82 -2.37 -5.53 -3.71
N LYS A 83 -3.53 -5.14 -3.19
CA LYS A 83 -4.00 -3.74 -3.16
C LYS A 83 -4.38 -3.33 -1.75
N PHE A 84 -4.24 -2.04 -1.47
CA PHE A 84 -4.87 -1.39 -0.32
C PHE A 84 -6.26 -0.91 -0.70
N ASP A 85 -7.28 -1.50 -0.10
CA ASP A 85 -8.67 -1.02 -0.16
C ASP A 85 -8.86 0.01 0.95
N THR A 86 -8.72 1.29 0.60
CA THR A 86 -8.75 2.41 1.54
C THR A 86 -10.16 2.71 2.06
N GLN A 87 -11.22 2.29 1.35
CA GLN A 87 -12.60 2.41 1.80
C GLN A 87 -12.96 1.27 2.77
N GLY A 88 -12.56 0.04 2.43
CA GLY A 88 -12.75 -1.14 3.27
C GLY A 88 -11.72 -1.33 4.38
N LEU A 89 -10.72 -0.44 4.47
CA LEU A 89 -9.64 -0.42 5.46
C LEU A 89 -8.89 -1.76 5.57
N LYS A 90 -8.62 -2.39 4.41
CA LYS A 90 -8.06 -3.75 4.32
C LYS A 90 -7.09 -3.91 3.15
N VAL A 91 -6.24 -4.93 3.25
CA VAL A 91 -5.35 -5.37 2.17
C VAL A 91 -5.93 -6.62 1.52
N VAL A 92 -5.99 -6.63 0.19
CA VAL A 92 -6.63 -7.69 -0.61
C VAL A 92 -5.68 -8.25 -1.64
N ALA A 93 -5.67 -9.58 -1.81
CA ALA A 93 -4.91 -10.25 -2.85
C ALA A 93 -5.49 -9.97 -4.24
N LEU A 94 -4.62 -9.65 -5.20
CA LEU A 94 -4.99 -9.38 -6.61
C LEU A 94 -4.90 -10.62 -7.51
N LYS A 95 -4.32 -11.70 -7.02
CA LYS A 95 -4.12 -12.95 -7.75
C LYS A 95 -3.83 -14.09 -6.79
N ASP A 96 -3.98 -15.31 -7.27
CA ASP A 96 -3.55 -16.52 -6.56
C ASP A 96 -2.04 -16.48 -6.28
N MET A 97 -1.66 -16.79 -5.04
CA MET A 97 -0.26 -16.79 -4.60
C MET A 97 0.04 -17.99 -3.71
N PRO A 98 1.15 -18.72 -3.93
CA PRO A 98 1.62 -19.73 -2.98
C PRO A 98 2.10 -19.07 -1.69
N ALA A 99 2.22 -19.85 -0.61
CA ALA A 99 2.90 -19.41 0.60
C ALA A 99 4.37 -19.04 0.29
N GLY A 100 4.89 -18.04 1.00
CA GLY A 100 6.25 -17.52 0.85
C GLY A 100 6.41 -16.45 -0.22
N THR A 101 5.32 -16.00 -0.84
CA THR A 101 5.31 -14.92 -1.83
C THR A 101 5.46 -13.57 -1.15
N GLU A 102 6.36 -12.73 -1.66
CA GLU A 102 6.49 -11.34 -1.20
C GLU A 102 5.27 -10.52 -1.63
N LEU A 103 4.70 -9.77 -0.69
CA LEU A 103 3.55 -8.92 -0.93
C LEU A 103 4.02 -7.51 -1.32
N ALA A 104 3.52 -7.03 -2.46
CA ALA A 104 3.84 -5.71 -2.96
C ALA A 104 2.64 -5.09 -3.68
N PHE A 105 2.47 -3.77 -3.53
CA PHE A 105 1.39 -3.01 -4.14
C PHE A 105 1.91 -1.83 -4.96
N PHE A 106 1.06 -1.29 -5.82
CA PHE A 106 1.44 -0.15 -6.65
C PHE A 106 1.20 1.14 -5.86
N TYR A 107 2.24 1.73 -5.26
CA TYR A 107 2.10 2.95 -4.44
C TYR A 107 1.25 4.07 -5.07
N PRO A 108 1.38 4.41 -6.37
CA PRO A 108 0.54 5.44 -6.98
C PRO A 108 -0.96 5.08 -7.05
N SER A 109 -1.36 3.84 -6.71
CA SER A 109 -2.78 3.49 -6.52
C SER A 109 -3.40 4.14 -5.29
N THR A 110 -2.61 4.51 -4.29
CA THR A 110 -3.07 5.25 -3.10
C THR A 110 -2.45 6.62 -2.99
N GLU A 111 -1.21 6.83 -3.45
CA GLU A 111 -0.46 8.07 -3.22
C GLU A 111 -0.51 9.03 -4.41
N TRP A 112 -1.03 10.23 -4.18
CA TRP A 112 -1.00 11.30 -5.18
C TRP A 112 0.39 11.89 -5.34
N GLU A 113 1.02 12.19 -4.20
CA GLU A 113 2.38 12.71 -4.09
C GLU A 113 3.11 11.94 -3.01
N MET A 114 4.40 11.72 -3.23
CA MET A 114 5.21 11.02 -2.25
C MET A 114 6.53 11.72 -1.97
N ILE A 115 7.00 11.52 -0.74
CA ILE A 115 8.17 12.23 -0.18
C ILE A 115 9.48 11.61 -0.65
N GLN A 116 9.49 10.31 -0.93
CA GLN A 116 10.65 9.61 -1.49
C GLN A 116 10.69 9.78 -3.01
N PRO A 117 11.89 9.78 -3.62
CA PRO A 117 12.04 9.95 -5.06
C PRO A 117 11.47 8.74 -5.82
N PHE A 118 10.25 8.90 -6.32
CA PHE A 118 9.63 7.98 -7.27
C PHE A 118 8.54 8.69 -8.08
N GLU A 119 8.10 8.04 -9.16
CA GLU A 119 7.00 8.54 -9.97
C GLU A 119 5.67 8.35 -9.23
N CYS A 120 5.18 9.43 -8.62
CA CYS A 120 3.88 9.47 -7.95
C CYS A 120 2.73 9.69 -8.94
N ALA A 121 1.49 9.42 -8.49
CA ALA A 121 0.33 9.41 -9.39
C ALA A 121 0.12 10.74 -10.12
N LYS A 122 0.41 11.88 -9.49
CA LYS A 122 0.29 13.19 -10.14
C LYS A 122 1.11 13.33 -11.43
N HIS A 123 2.26 12.64 -11.52
CA HIS A 123 3.19 12.74 -12.66
C HIS A 123 2.99 11.64 -13.70
N LEU A 124 2.29 10.56 -13.36
CA LEU A 124 2.03 9.46 -14.27
C LEU A 124 0.88 9.80 -15.24
N GLU A 125 1.03 9.38 -16.48
CA GLU A 125 -0.02 9.51 -17.50
C GLU A 125 -1.27 8.71 -17.11
N THR A 126 -2.46 9.25 -17.43
CA THR A 126 -3.74 8.65 -17.04
C THR A 126 -3.90 7.22 -17.56
N ASN A 127 -3.40 6.94 -18.77
CA ASN A 127 -3.46 5.61 -19.37
C ASN A 127 -2.55 4.59 -18.66
N VAL A 128 -1.50 5.02 -17.97
CA VAL A 128 -0.66 4.15 -17.13
C VAL A 128 -1.42 3.81 -15.86
N LEU A 129 -1.98 4.82 -15.18
CA LEU A 129 -2.69 4.63 -13.90
C LEU A 129 -3.95 3.77 -14.07
N LYS A 130 -4.68 3.93 -15.18
CA LYS A 130 -5.87 3.13 -15.49
C LYS A 130 -5.60 1.63 -15.71
N GLN A 131 -4.34 1.19 -15.76
CA GLN A 131 -3.98 -0.23 -15.80
C GLN A 131 -4.01 -0.88 -14.41
N PHE A 132 -4.12 -0.08 -13.34
CA PHE A 132 -4.11 -0.54 -11.95
C PHE A 132 -5.48 -0.31 -11.29
N ILE A 133 -5.72 -1.03 -10.19
CA ILE A 133 -6.87 -0.76 -9.32
C ILE A 133 -6.51 0.42 -8.43
N LEU A 134 -7.06 1.59 -8.74
CA LEU A 134 -6.83 2.83 -8.01
C LEU A 134 -7.81 2.95 -6.83
N SER A 135 -7.36 3.62 -5.78
CA SER A 135 -8.25 4.10 -4.71
C SER A 135 -9.20 5.17 -5.25
N GLU A 136 -10.32 5.35 -4.53
CA GLU A 136 -11.36 6.29 -4.93
C GLU A 136 -10.84 7.73 -4.98
N HIS A 137 -10.07 8.15 -3.97
CA HIS A 137 -9.51 9.51 -3.94
C HIS A 137 -8.51 9.75 -5.06
N ILE A 138 -7.69 8.76 -5.43
CA ILE A 138 -6.80 8.89 -6.59
C ILE A 138 -7.59 9.01 -7.89
N THR A 139 -8.67 8.24 -8.05
CA THR A 139 -9.55 8.37 -9.22
C THR A 139 -10.12 9.78 -9.34
N ARG A 140 -10.65 10.34 -8.24
CA ARG A 140 -11.18 11.71 -8.19
C ARG A 140 -10.12 12.76 -8.53
N MET A 141 -8.93 12.65 -7.95
CA MET A 141 -7.83 13.59 -8.18
C MET A 141 -7.31 13.53 -9.64
N LEU A 142 -7.36 12.36 -10.28
CA LEU A 142 -7.05 12.23 -11.70
C LEU A 142 -8.05 12.95 -12.59
N GLU A 143 -9.34 12.82 -12.29
CA GLU A 143 -10.41 13.51 -13.02
C GLU A 143 -10.24 15.03 -12.92
N GLU A 144 -9.97 15.56 -11.72
CA GLU A 144 -9.71 16.98 -11.49
C GLU A 144 -8.47 17.48 -12.26
N ARG A 145 -7.37 16.72 -12.22
CA ARG A 145 -6.14 17.06 -12.95
C ARG A 145 -6.37 17.09 -14.46
N ASP A 146 -7.07 16.10 -15.00
CA ASP A 146 -7.27 15.95 -16.43
C ASP A 146 -8.28 16.99 -16.96
N ALA A 147 -9.31 17.33 -16.19
CA ALA A 147 -10.22 18.43 -16.50
C ALA A 147 -9.49 19.79 -16.54
N ALA A 148 -8.59 20.04 -15.57
CA ALA A 148 -7.78 21.26 -15.55
C ALA A 148 -6.84 21.37 -16.76
N LYS A 149 -6.43 20.24 -17.36
CA LYS A 149 -5.63 20.22 -18.60
C LYS A 149 -6.45 20.45 -19.86
N SER A 150 -7.74 20.08 -19.89
CA SER A 150 -8.59 20.31 -21.05
C SER A 150 -9.07 21.76 -21.17
N ASP A 151 -9.04 22.49 -20.06
CA ASP A 151 -9.45 23.91 -19.99
C ASP A 151 -8.28 24.89 -20.21
N ALA A 152 -7.05 24.39 -20.37
CA ALA A 152 -5.81 25.15 -20.56
C ALA A 152 -5.35 25.16 -22.02
#